data_AF-A0A7C2XF58-F1
#
_entry.id   AF-A0A7C2XF58-F1
#
_cell.length_a   1.000
_cell.length_b   1.000
_cell.length_c   1.000
_cell.angle_alpha   90.00
_cell.angle_beta   90.00
_cell.angle_gamma   90.00
#
_symmetry.space_group_name_H-M   'P 1'
#
loop_
_entity.id
_entity.type
_entity.pdbx_description
1 polymer ?
#
loop_
_entity_poly.entity_id
_entity_poly.type
_entity_poly.pdbx_seq_one_letter_code
_entity_poly.pdbx_strand_id
1 'polypeptide(L)'
;MEAVLVPFVVFSALAIIMVAAFFFSYRKRRIVYDAIKVAIEKTGSVDAALVEAIIRDKVGPNADLRKGIILIATAAAFAVLGYSIPDEDAIGPMLGIAAFPGFIGIAYVAFHFFAPREPVV
;
A
#
# COMPACT_ATOMS: atom_id res chain seq x y z
N MET A 1 -25.59 -9.47 -22.17
CA MET A 1 -25.43 -8.45 -21.10
C MET A 1 -24.60 -8.98 -19.92
N GLU A 2 -24.77 -10.23 -19.52
CA GLU A 2 -24.00 -10.85 -18.41
C GLU A 2 -22.48 -10.85 -18.63
N ALA A 3 -22.02 -11.05 -19.88
CA ALA A 3 -20.59 -11.05 -20.22
C ALA A 3 -19.84 -9.72 -19.94
N VAL A 4 -20.55 -8.59 -19.90
CA VAL A 4 -19.97 -7.28 -19.57
C VAL A 4 -20.12 -6.96 -18.08
N LEU A 5 -21.17 -7.49 -17.45
CA LEU A 5 -21.46 -7.25 -16.05
C LEU A 5 -20.38 -7.82 -15.12
N VAL A 6 -19.86 -9.02 -15.42
CA VAL A 6 -18.85 -9.69 -14.59
C VAL A 6 -17.54 -8.90 -14.52
N PRO A 7 -16.89 -8.52 -15.65
CA PRO A 7 -15.71 -7.66 -15.60
C PRO A 7 -15.99 -6.33 -14.90
N PHE A 8 -17.14 -5.71 -15.18
CA PHE A 8 -17.51 -4.43 -14.60
C PHE A 8 -17.58 -4.48 -13.06
N VAL A 9 -18.20 -5.52 -12.50
CA VAL A 9 -18.29 -5.71 -11.04
C VAL A 9 -16.91 -5.91 -10.43
N VAL A 10 -16.05 -6.73 -11.05
CA VAL A 10 -14.69 -6.99 -10.54
C VAL A 10 -13.84 -5.71 -10.54
N PHE A 11 -13.82 -4.96 -11.63
CA PHE A 11 -13.05 -3.71 -11.71
C PHE A 11 -13.64 -2.61 -10.80
N SER A 12 -14.96 -2.55 -10.67
CA SER A 12 -15.62 -1.61 -9.75
C SER A 12 -15.28 -1.91 -8.29
N ALA A 13 -15.25 -3.19 -7.89
CA ALA A 13 -14.86 -3.58 -6.54
C ALA A 13 -13.41 -3.17 -6.23
N LEU A 14 -12.48 -3.37 -7.15
CA LEU A 14 -11.08 -2.92 -7.01
C LEU A 14 -11.00 -1.39 -6.88
N ALA A 15 -11.73 -0.65 -7.72
CA ALA A 15 -11.78 0.81 -7.65
C ALA A 15 -12.34 1.30 -6.30
N ILE A 16 -13.41 0.68 -5.80
CA ILE A 16 -14.02 1.01 -4.51
C ILE A 16 -13.04 0.75 -3.36
N ILE A 17 -12.37 -0.41 -3.33
CA ILE A 17 -11.38 -0.74 -2.29
C ILE A 17 -10.25 0.30 -2.30
N MET A 18 -9.75 0.67 -3.48
CA MET A 18 -8.71 1.68 -3.63
C MET A 18 -9.18 3.05 -3.13
N VAL A 19 -10.34 3.52 -3.59
CA VAL A 19 -10.92 4.81 -3.16
C VAL A 19 -11.16 4.82 -1.66
N ALA A 20 -11.69 3.75 -1.09
CA ALA A 20 -11.90 3.62 0.35
C ALA A 20 -10.58 3.72 1.11
N ALA A 21 -9.54 2.99 0.69
CA ALA A 21 -8.22 3.05 1.33
C ALA A 21 -7.65 4.47 1.33
N PHE A 22 -7.69 5.17 0.19
CA PHE A 22 -7.25 6.56 0.09
C PHE A 22 -8.10 7.51 0.93
N PHE A 23 -9.42 7.35 0.90
CA PHE A 23 -10.36 8.18 1.68
C PHE A 23 -10.13 8.04 3.20
N PHE A 24 -9.99 6.80 3.70
CA PHE A 24 -9.72 6.56 5.11
C PHE A 24 -8.32 7.05 5.52
N SER A 25 -7.32 6.92 4.66
CA SER A 25 -5.97 7.46 4.90
C SER A 25 -5.99 8.98 5.01
N TYR A 26 -6.66 9.65 4.07
CA TYR A 26 -6.88 11.10 4.10
C TYR A 26 -7.61 11.55 5.37
N ARG A 27 -8.69 10.84 5.74
CA ARG A 27 -9.49 11.18 6.92
C ARG A 27 -8.69 11.04 8.22
N LYS A 28 -7.86 10.00 8.36
CA LYS A 28 -6.97 9.83 9.53
C LYS A 28 -6.01 11.01 9.67
N ARG A 29 -5.36 11.43 8.58
CA ARG A 29 -4.45 12.58 8.57
C ARG A 29 -5.17 13.87 8.96
N ARG A 30 -6.37 14.11 8.41
CA ARG A 30 -7.16 15.30 8.73
C ARG A 30 -7.52 15.39 10.22
N ILE A 31 -7.97 14.28 10.83
CA ILE A 31 -8.33 14.22 12.26
C ILE A 31 -7.12 14.61 13.13
N VAL A 32 -5.93 14.13 12.78
CA VAL A 32 -4.69 14.47 13.49
C VAL A 32 -4.37 15.96 13.39
N TYR A 33 -4.46 16.55 12.20
CA TYR A 33 -4.23 18.00 12.02
C TYR A 33 -5.26 18.85 12.77
N ASP A 34 -6.53 18.46 12.75
CA ASP A 34 -7.60 19.16 13.47
C ASP A 34 -7.34 19.11 15.00
N ALA A 35 -6.89 17.96 15.52
CA ALA A 35 -6.52 17.83 16.93
C ALA A 35 -5.32 18.72 17.33
N ILE A 36 -4.30 18.80 16.48
CA ILE A 36 -3.14 19.69 16.68
C ILE A 36 -3.60 21.15 16.70
N LYS A 37 -4.46 21.55 15.74
CA LYS A 37 -4.99 22.90 15.65
C LYS A 37 -5.75 23.30 16.92
N VAL A 38 -6.64 22.43 17.41
CA VAL A 38 -7.40 22.67 18.64
C VAL A 38 -6.50 22.74 19.87
N ALA A 39 -5.43 21.93 19.93
CA ALA A 39 -4.46 22.01 21.01
C ALA A 39 -3.75 23.37 21.03
N ILE A 40 -3.26 23.85 19.88
CA ILE A 40 -2.62 25.18 19.75
C ILE A 40 -3.57 26.29 20.19
N GLU A 41 -4.83 26.26 19.76
CA GLU A 41 -5.83 27.28 20.10
C GLU A 41 -6.14 27.34 21.61
N LYS A 42 -6.04 26.21 22.34
CA LYS A 42 -6.39 26.14 23.77
C LYS A 42 -5.23 26.39 24.73
N THR A 43 -4.02 25.91 24.43
CA THR A 43 -2.87 26.02 25.33
C THR A 43 -1.91 27.15 24.94
N GLY A 44 -2.11 27.80 23.79
CA GLY A 44 -1.26 28.90 23.30
C GLY A 44 0.13 28.46 22.82
N SER A 45 0.57 27.25 23.20
CA SER A 45 1.72 26.55 22.67
C SER A 45 1.47 25.04 22.67
N VAL A 46 2.06 24.35 21.70
CA VAL A 46 2.16 22.88 21.68
C VAL A 46 3.63 22.55 21.60
N ASP A 47 4.07 21.57 22.37
CA ASP A 47 5.44 21.06 22.30
C ASP A 47 5.77 20.64 20.85
N ALA A 48 6.75 21.32 20.25
CA ALA A 48 7.18 21.07 18.88
C ALA A 48 7.64 19.62 18.70
N ALA A 49 8.25 19.02 19.72
CA ALA A 49 8.67 17.62 19.70
C ALA A 49 7.47 16.66 19.60
N LEU A 50 6.34 17.00 20.23
CA LEU A 50 5.10 16.21 20.14
C LEU A 50 4.46 16.35 18.76
N VAL A 51 4.42 17.55 18.20
CA VAL A 51 3.92 17.78 16.83
C VAL A 51 4.77 17.03 15.82
N GLU A 52 6.09 17.11 15.95
CA GLU A 52 7.02 16.37 15.10
C GLU A 52 6.85 14.85 15.27
N ALA A 53 6.68 14.34 16.49
CA ALA A 53 6.44 12.92 16.73
C ALA A 53 5.10 12.42 16.16
N ILE A 54 4.09 13.29 16.04
CA ILE A 54 2.79 12.98 15.46
C ILE A 54 2.82 13.07 13.93
N ILE A 55 3.55 14.04 13.37
CA ILE A 55 3.67 14.25 11.91
C ILE A 55 4.67 13.26 11.29
N ARG A 56 5.74 12.90 12.02
CA ARG A 56 6.74 11.94 11.57
C ARG A 56 6.08 10.57 11.55
N ASP A 57 5.59 10.20 10.37
CA ASP A 57 5.09 8.86 10.08
C ASP A 57 6.23 7.90 10.44
N LYS A 58 6.07 7.10 11.50
CA LYS A 58 7.07 6.12 11.92
C LYS A 58 7.08 4.99 10.90
N VAL A 59 7.70 5.24 9.75
CA VAL A 59 8.04 4.21 8.78
C VAL A 59 9.08 3.34 9.46
N GLY A 60 8.63 2.22 10.03
CA GLY A 60 9.53 1.30 10.73
C GLY A 60 10.68 0.86 9.81
N PRO A 61 11.85 0.46 10.37
CA PRO A 61 13.05 0.16 9.59
C PRO A 61 12.85 -0.92 8.51
N ASN A 62 11.84 -1.77 8.70
CA ASN A 62 11.48 -2.88 7.81
C ASN A 62 10.16 -2.63 7.04
N ALA A 63 9.66 -1.40 6.99
CA ALA A 63 8.39 -1.10 6.34
C ALA A 63 8.43 -1.44 4.84
N ASP A 64 9.51 -1.07 4.16
CA ASP A 64 9.68 -1.38 2.73
C ASP A 64 9.93 -2.87 2.51
N LEU A 65 10.73 -3.52 3.35
CA LEU A 65 10.95 -4.96 3.28
C LEU A 65 9.63 -5.74 3.43
N ARG A 66 8.78 -5.36 4.39
CA ARG A 66 7.47 -6.00 4.61
C ARG A 66 6.57 -5.84 3.40
N LYS A 67 6.46 -4.62 2.84
CA LYS A 67 5.66 -4.36 1.64
C LYS A 67 6.18 -5.16 0.45
N GLY A 68 7.50 -5.18 0.27
CA GLY A 68 8.17 -5.91 -0.80
C GLY A 68 7.88 -7.40 -0.76
N ILE A 69 8.04 -8.04 0.40
CA ILE A 69 7.78 -9.47 0.59
C ILE A 69 6.30 -9.81 0.32
N ILE A 70 5.35 -9.00 0.81
CA ILE A 70 3.91 -9.22 0.57
C ILE A 70 3.60 -9.18 -0.93
N LEU A 71 4.20 -8.25 -1.66
CA LEU A 71 3.98 -8.11 -3.10
C LEU A 71 4.61 -9.26 -3.89
N ILE A 72 5.82 -9.69 -3.54
CA ILE A 72 6.45 -10.88 -4.14
C ILE A 72 5.62 -12.13 -3.87
N ALA A 73 5.13 -12.31 -2.64
CA ALA A 73 4.23 -13.43 -2.31
C ALA A 73 2.93 -13.39 -3.11
N THR A 74 2.37 -12.20 -3.32
CA THR A 74 1.18 -12.00 -4.16
C THR A 74 1.44 -12.39 -5.62
N ALA A 75 2.60 -12.00 -6.16
CA ALA A 75 3.02 -12.41 -7.51
C ALA A 75 3.18 -13.93 -7.63
N ALA A 76 3.83 -14.56 -6.65
CA ALA A 76 3.98 -16.01 -6.60
C ALA A 76 2.62 -16.72 -6.53
N ALA A 77 1.65 -16.18 -5.78
CA ALA A 77 0.30 -16.72 -5.72
C ALA A 77 -0.40 -16.69 -7.09
N PHE A 78 -0.31 -15.59 -7.84
CA PHE A 78 -0.87 -15.53 -9.20
C PHE A 78 -0.17 -16.49 -10.17
N ALA A 79 1.16 -16.64 -10.07
CA ALA A 79 1.88 -17.63 -10.88
C ALA A 79 1.39 -19.06 -10.59
N VAL A 80 1.29 -19.44 -9.31
CA VAL A 80 0.77 -20.76 -8.90
C VAL A 80 -0.69 -20.95 -9.34
N LEU A 81 -1.51 -19.91 -9.23
CA LEU A 81 -2.90 -19.95 -9.70
C LEU A 81 -2.97 -20.26 -11.20
N GLY A 82 -2.12 -19.65 -12.02
CA GLY A 82 -2.04 -19.94 -13.46
C GLY A 82 -1.76 -21.41 -13.76
N TYR A 83 -0.83 -22.04 -13.03
CA TYR A 83 -0.54 -23.48 -13.18
C TYR A 83 -1.62 -24.41 -12.60
N SER A 84 -2.45 -23.92 -11.69
CA SER A 84 -3.51 -24.71 -11.05
C SER A 84 -4.79 -24.80 -11.87
N ILE A 85 -4.97 -23.90 -12.84
CA ILE A 85 -6.12 -23.91 -13.74
C ILE A 85 -5.84 -24.96 -14.83
N PRO A 86 -6.77 -25.89 -15.10
CA PRO A 86 -6.63 -26.92 -16.14
C PRO A 86 -6.89 -26.32 -17.54
N ASP A 87 -6.16 -25.26 -17.87
CA ASP A 87 -6.19 -24.54 -19.14
C ASP A 87 -4.80 -23.95 -19.40
N GLU A 88 -4.13 -24.40 -20.46
CA GLU A 88 -2.77 -23.97 -20.81
C GLU A 88 -2.72 -22.47 -21.15
N ASP A 89 -3.82 -21.90 -21.65
CA ASP A 89 -3.92 -20.48 -22.00
C ASP A 89 -4.03 -19.58 -20.74
N ALA A 90 -4.25 -20.15 -19.55
CA ALA A 90 -4.35 -19.40 -18.31
C ALA A 90 -2.99 -18.91 -17.77
N ILE A 91 -1.89 -19.60 -18.12
CA ILE A 91 -0.56 -19.31 -17.56
C ILE A 91 -0.08 -17.92 -17.99
N GLY A 92 -0.17 -17.60 -19.29
CA GLY A 92 0.32 -16.33 -19.84
C GLY A 92 -0.31 -15.10 -19.17
N PRO A 93 -1.65 -14.98 -19.15
CA PRO A 93 -2.34 -13.88 -18.48
C PRO A 93 -2.06 -13.81 -16.98
N MET A 94 -2.00 -14.94 -16.27
CA MET A 94 -1.71 -14.96 -14.84
C MET A 94 -0.28 -14.50 -14.52
N LEU A 95 0.71 -14.90 -15.32
CA LEU A 95 2.06 -14.37 -15.22
C LEU A 95 2.13 -12.87 -15.54
N GLY A 96 1.34 -12.40 -16.51
CA GLY A 96 1.19 -10.98 -16.80
C GLY A 96 0.66 -10.18 -15.61
N ILE A 97 -0.38 -10.68 -14.93
CA ILE A 97 -0.91 -10.06 -13.71
C ILE A 97 0.09 -10.16 -12.56
N ALA A 98 0.78 -11.30 -12.40
CA ALA A 98 1.80 -11.51 -11.37
C ALA A 98 3.00 -10.55 -11.51
N ALA A 99 3.36 -10.16 -12.73
CA ALA A 99 4.50 -9.28 -12.99
C ALA A 99 4.38 -7.93 -12.27
N PHE A 100 3.17 -7.36 -12.17
CA PHE A 100 2.95 -6.07 -11.51
C PHE A 100 3.37 -6.09 -10.03
N PRO A 101 2.75 -6.89 -9.14
CA PRO A 101 3.20 -6.98 -7.76
C PRO A 101 4.62 -7.56 -7.67
N GLY A 102 5.04 -8.43 -8.59
CA GLY A 102 6.38 -9.02 -8.57
C GLY A 102 7.49 -7.97 -8.68
N PHE A 103 7.45 -7.14 -9.72
CA PHE A 103 8.44 -6.08 -9.93
C PHE A 103 8.36 -4.98 -8.86
N ILE A 104 7.16 -4.58 -8.45
CA ILE A 104 7.00 -3.59 -7.37
C ILE A 104 7.58 -4.15 -6.06
N GLY A 105 7.34 -5.44 -5.78
CA GLY A 105 7.87 -6.12 -4.61
C GLY A 105 9.39 -6.19 -4.60
N ILE A 106 10.00 -6.56 -5.74
CA ILE A 106 11.46 -6.53 -5.93
C ILE A 106 12.01 -5.13 -5.70
N ALA A 107 11.35 -4.08 -6.22
CA ALA A 107 11.78 -2.70 -6.02
C ALA A 107 11.77 -2.31 -4.53
N TYR A 108 10.72 -2.65 -3.77
CA TYR A 108 10.68 -2.41 -2.32
C TYR A 108 11.77 -3.15 -1.55
N VAL A 109 12.06 -4.40 -1.93
CA VAL A 109 13.16 -5.17 -1.35
C VAL A 109 14.51 -4.51 -1.69
N ALA A 110 14.70 -4.09 -2.94
CA ALA A 110 15.92 -3.40 -3.37
C ALA A 110 16.10 -2.08 -2.61
N PHE A 111 15.05 -1.27 -2.47
CA PHE A 111 15.10 -0.05 -1.66
C PHE A 111 15.48 -0.33 -0.21
N HIS A 112 15.01 -1.43 0.38
CA HIS A 112 15.40 -1.76 1.75
C HIS A 112 16.92 -1.95 1.93
N PHE A 113 17.61 -2.51 0.92
CA PHE A 113 19.05 -2.77 0.99
C PHE A 113 19.90 -1.62 0.45
N PHE A 114 19.43 -0.91 -0.57
CA PHE A 114 20.23 0.08 -1.30
C PHE A 114 19.85 1.54 -0.99
N ALA A 115 18.65 1.81 -0.45
CA ALA A 115 18.29 3.18 -0.11
C ALA A 115 19.07 3.65 1.13
N PRO A 116 19.76 4.80 1.07
CA PRO A 116 20.38 5.41 2.23
C PRO A 116 19.32 5.64 3.32
N ARG A 117 19.52 5.05 4.50
CA ARG A 117 18.68 5.34 5.64
C ARG A 117 19.16 6.65 6.23
N GLU A 118 18.34 7.70 6.15
CA GLU A 118 18.59 8.87 6.97
C GLU A 118 18.67 8.41 8.43
N PRO A 119 19.73 8.76 9.17
CA PRO A 119 19.83 8.39 10.56
C PRO A 119 18.59 8.94 11.27
N VAL A 120 17.85 8.02 11.90
CA VAL A 120 16.75 8.38 12.79
C VAL A 120 17.42 8.99 14.02
N VAL A 121 17.74 10.28 13.95
CA VAL A 121 18.03 11.11 15.14
C VAL A 121 16.71 11.34 15.87
#